data_AF-A0A1C7P1J6-F1
#
_entry.id   AF-A0A1C7P1J6-F1
#
_cell.length_a   1.000
_cell.length_b   1.000
_cell.length_c   1.000
_cell.angle_alpha   90.00
_cell.angle_beta   90.00
_cell.angle_gamma   90.00
#
_symmetry.space_group_name_H-M   'P 1'
#
loop_
_entity.id
_entity.type
_entity.pdbx_description
1 polymer ?
#
loop_
_entity_poly.entity_id
_entity_poly.type
_entity_poly.pdbx_seq_one_letter_code
_entity_poly.pdbx_strand_id
1 'polypeptide(L)'
;MSNVQIAELVYGATALLYLALTYIEGEKGGDQWPLHRVAGLVFCLFWPLLTVVFIHKFATSPSRPKFVFVDHALAIRSKPAARSPD
;
A
#
# COMPACT_ATOMS: atom_id res chain seq x y z
N MET A 1 -17.41 -9.85 -1.12
CA MET A 1 -16.32 -8.88 -0.86
C MET A 1 -15.19 -9.61 -0.16
N SER A 2 -13.94 -9.39 -0.56
CA SER A 2 -12.78 -9.94 0.14
C SER A 2 -12.56 -9.21 1.47
N ASN A 3 -11.89 -9.85 2.44
CA ASN A 3 -11.55 -9.21 3.72
C ASN A 3 -10.76 -7.90 3.52
N VAL A 4 -9.96 -7.82 2.46
CA VAL A 4 -9.20 -6.62 2.08
C VAL A 4 -10.13 -5.49 1.64
N GLN A 5 -11.17 -5.77 0.86
CA GLN A 5 -12.16 -4.77 0.46
C GLN A 5 -12.98 -4.26 1.65
N ILE A 6 -13.29 -5.14 2.61
CA ILE A 6 -13.98 -4.75 3.84
C ILE A 6 -13.07 -3.83 4.68
N ALA A 7 -11.79 -4.18 4.84
CA ALA A 7 -10.82 -3.35 5.54
C ALA A 7 -10.66 -1.97 4.87
N GLU A 8 -10.62 -1.92 3.54
CA GLU A 8 -10.55 -0.69 2.76
C GLU A 8 -11.78 0.21 2.97
N LEU A 9 -12.99 -0.37 2.94
CA LEU A 9 -14.24 0.34 3.20
C LEU A 9 -14.29 0.91 4.62
N VAL A 10 -13.93 0.11 5.63
CA VAL A 10 -13.90 0.56 7.02
C VAL A 10 -12.86 1.67 7.19
N TYR A 11 -11.68 1.50 6.60
CA TYR A 11 -10.62 2.49 6.63
C TYR A 11 -11.04 3.83 6.01
N GLY A 12 -11.64 3.78 4.81
CA GLY A 12 -12.15 4.96 4.12
C GLY A 12 -13.28 5.64 4.89
N ALA A 13 -14.21 4.87 5.46
CA ALA A 13 -15.32 5.40 6.28
C ALA A 13 -14.80 6.10 7.54
N THR A 14 -13.84 5.51 8.24
CA THR A 14 -13.21 6.13 9.41
C THR A 14 -12.51 7.44 9.03
N ALA A 15 -11.76 7.47 7.93
CA ALA A 15 -11.11 8.68 7.45
C ALA A 15 -12.12 9.81 7.14
N LEU A 16 -13.23 9.49 6.46
CA LEU A 16 -14.30 10.44 6.18
C LEU A 16 -14.97 10.96 7.47
N LEU A 17 -15.11 10.11 8.48
CA LEU A 17 -15.68 10.50 9.76
C LEU A 17 -14.79 11.51 10.48
N TYR A 18 -13.47 11.25 10.56
CA TYR A 18 -12.51 12.20 11.12
C TYR A 18 -12.51 13.51 10.32
N LEU A 19 -12.54 13.43 9.00
CA LEU A 19 -12.61 14.59 8.12
C LEU A 19 -13.85 15.45 8.41
N ALA A 20 -15.02 14.83 8.51
CA ALA A 20 -16.28 15.51 8.79
C ALA A 20 -16.26 16.20 10.16
N LEU A 21 -15.72 15.54 11.19
CA LEU A 21 -15.58 16.12 12.52
C LEU A 21 -14.63 17.33 12.52
N THR A 22 -13.46 17.21 11.88
CA THR A 22 -12.52 18.34 11.76
C THR A 22 -13.14 19.50 10.97
N TYR A 23 -13.98 19.21 9.99
CA TYR A 23 -14.73 20.23 9.26
C TYR A 23 -15.74 20.96 10.14
N ILE A 24 -16.56 20.21 10.88
CA ILE A 24 -17.56 20.79 11.79
C ILE A 24 -16.89 21.64 12.88
N GLU A 25 -15.74 21.22 13.40
CA GLU A 25 -14.95 21.99 14.37
C GLU A 25 -14.34 23.27 13.77
N GLY A 26 -14.04 23.28 12.48
CA GLY A 26 -13.62 24.48 11.76
C GLY A 26 -14.76 25.49 11.64
N GLU A 27 -15.93 25.04 11.19
CA GLU A 27 -17.10 25.90 11.01
C GLU A 27 -17.63 26.49 12.32
N LYS A 28 -17.58 25.70 13.41
CA LYS A 28 -17.98 26.18 14.74
C LYS A 28 -17.09 27.31 15.28
N GLY A 29 -15.89 27.49 14.74
CA GLY A 29 -14.98 28.57 15.14
C GLY A 29 -15.47 29.96 14.72
N GLY A 30 -16.34 30.06 13.72
CA GLY A 30 -16.90 31.34 13.23
C GLY A 30 -15.90 32.31 12.60
N ASP A 31 -14.62 31.93 12.51
CA ASP A 31 -13.50 32.72 11.99
C ASP A 31 -12.88 32.06 10.75
N GLN A 32 -11.95 32.76 10.10
CA GLN A 32 -11.21 32.24 8.97
C GLN A 32 -10.43 30.97 9.37
N TRP A 33 -10.61 29.90 8.60
CA TRP A 33 -9.96 28.62 8.90
C TRP A 33 -8.44 28.75 8.86
N PRO A 34 -7.74 28.31 9.91
CA PRO A 34 -6.29 28.37 9.91
C PRO A 34 -5.72 27.34 8.93
N LEU A 35 -4.69 27.75 8.17
CA LEU A 35 -4.09 26.95 7.08
C LEU A 35 -3.68 25.53 7.51
N HIS A 36 -3.25 25.34 8.75
CA HIS A 36 -2.86 24.02 9.26
C HIS A 36 -4.04 23.04 9.35
N ARG A 37 -5.26 23.52 9.64
CA ARG A 37 -6.47 22.69 9.65
C ARG A 37 -6.82 22.26 8.23
N VAL A 38 -6.78 23.20 7.28
CA VAL A 38 -7.03 22.91 5.86
C VAL A 38 -6.02 21.91 5.33
N ALA A 39 -4.73 22.11 5.60
CA ALA A 39 -3.67 21.17 5.22
C ALA A 39 -3.90 19.78 5.86
N GLY A 40 -4.29 19.75 7.14
CA GLY A 40 -4.67 18.52 7.84
C GLY A 40 -5.79 17.75 7.15
N LEU A 41 -6.87 18.43 6.72
CA LEU A 41 -7.95 17.79 5.94
C LEU A 41 -7.46 17.25 4.61
N VAL A 42 -6.63 18.02 3.87
CA VAL A 42 -6.10 17.58 2.58
C VAL A 42 -5.22 16.33 2.75
N PHE A 43 -4.33 16.31 3.73
CA PHE A 43 -3.52 15.13 4.04
C PHE A 43 -4.38 13.94 4.51
N CYS A 44 -5.44 14.22 5.28
CA CYS A 44 -6.40 13.20 5.74
C CYS A 44 -7.17 12.56 4.58
N LEU A 45 -7.39 13.26 3.47
CA LEU A 45 -7.95 12.70 2.23
C LEU A 45 -6.91 11.99 1.37
N PHE A 46 -5.68 12.52 1.32
CA PHE A 46 -4.64 12.02 0.43
C PHE A 46 -4.18 10.61 0.82
N TRP A 47 -4.01 10.34 2.11
CA TRP A 47 -3.58 9.03 2.61
C TRP A 47 -4.56 7.86 2.33
N PRO A 48 -5.86 7.94 2.66
CA PRO A 48 -6.82 6.88 2.35
C PRO A 48 -7.00 6.72 0.84
N LEU A 49 -6.97 7.80 0.06
CA LEU A 49 -7.03 7.74 -1.40
C LEU A 49 -5.83 6.99 -1.98
N LEU A 50 -4.62 7.28 -1.50
CA LEU A 50 -3.42 6.53 -1.88
C LEU A 50 -3.55 5.05 -1.55
N THR A 51 -4.08 4.73 -0.38
CA THR A 51 -4.28 3.35 0.08
C THR A 51 -5.23 2.59 -0.84
N VAL A 52 -6.38 3.19 -1.15
CA VAL A 52 -7.37 2.66 -2.11
C VAL A 52 -6.75 2.45 -3.49
N VAL A 53 -6.06 3.46 -4.03
CA VAL A 53 -5.40 3.38 -5.34
C VAL A 53 -4.34 2.28 -5.36
N PHE A 54 -3.56 2.14 -4.29
CA PHE A 54 -2.52 1.11 -4.18
C PHE A 54 -3.15 -0.28 -4.14
N ILE A 55 -4.13 -0.51 -3.26
CA ILE A 55 -4.85 -1.79 -3.17
C ILE A 55 -5.48 -2.14 -4.51
N HIS A 56 -6.16 -1.19 -5.16
CA HIS A 56 -6.79 -1.43 -6.45
C HIS A 56 -5.77 -1.78 -7.54
N LYS A 57 -4.64 -1.07 -7.62
CA LYS A 57 -3.56 -1.37 -8.58
C LYS A 57 -2.94 -2.74 -8.33
N PHE A 58 -2.72 -3.12 -7.08
CA PHE A 58 -2.16 -4.43 -6.74
C PHE A 58 -3.16 -5.58 -6.96
N ALA A 59 -4.44 -5.36 -6.62
CA ALA A 59 -5.49 -6.35 -6.82
C ALA A 59 -5.81 -6.59 -8.31
N THR A 60 -5.60 -5.58 -9.16
CA THR A 60 -5.81 -5.67 -10.62
C THR A 60 -4.57 -6.05 -11.40
N SER A 61 -3.39 -6.06 -10.77
CA SER A 61 -2.14 -6.43 -11.44
C SER A 61 -2.08 -7.95 -11.69
N PRO A 62 -1.96 -8.41 -12.96
CA PRO A 62 -1.99 -9.82 -13.31
C PRO A 62 -0.66 -10.54 -13.09
N SER A 63 0.19 -10.10 -12.16
CA SER A 63 1.46 -10.77 -11.89
C SER A 63 1.26 -11.89 -10.88
N ARG A 64 1.00 -13.11 -11.37
CA ARG A 64 1.32 -14.32 -10.59
C ARG A 64 2.80 -14.19 -10.17
N PRO A 65 3.15 -14.12 -8.89
CA PRO A 65 4.55 -14.13 -8.50
C PRO A 65 5.16 -15.44 -9.00
N LYS A 66 5.99 -15.36 -10.04
CA LYS A 66 6.73 -16.51 -10.54
C LYS A 66 7.90 -16.69 -9.60
N PHE A 67 7.66 -17.40 -8.50
CA PHE A 67 8.74 -17.86 -7.62
C PHE A 67 9.61 -18.83 -8.45
N VAL A 68 10.69 -18.31 -9.01
CA VAL A 68 11.70 -19.14 -9.67
C VAL A 68 12.60 -19.67 -8.57
N PHE A 69 12.31 -20.90 -8.12
CA PHE A 69 13.24 -21.65 -7.30
C PHE A 69 14.42 -22.05 -8.19
N VAL A 70 15.56 -21.39 -7.99
CA VAL A 70 16.82 -21.77 -8.62
C VAL A 70 17.41 -22.90 -7.79
N ASP A 71 17.37 -24.13 -8.30
CA ASP A 71 18.05 -25.27 -7.68
C ASP A 71 19.58 -25.11 -7.83
N HIS A 72 20.20 -24.48 -6.82
CA HIS A 72 21.65 -24.31 -6.74
C HIS A 72 22.43 -25.63 -6.65
N ALA A 73 21.75 -26.75 -6.38
CA ALA A 73 22.36 -28.08 -6.29
C ALA A 73 22.97 -28.56 -7.62
N LEU A 74 22.46 -28.10 -8.77
CA LEU A 74 22.99 -28.50 -10.09
C LEU A 74 24.17 -27.63 -10.56
N ALA A 75 24.31 -26.42 -10.04
CA ALA A 75 25.40 -25.51 -10.42
C ALA A 75 26.77 -25.97 -9.89
N ILE A 76 26.80 -26.74 -8.80
CA ILE A 76 28.05 -27.22 -8.19
C ILE A 76 28.56 -28.50 -8.88
N ARG A 77 27.67 -29.28 -9.52
CA ARG A 77 28.03 -30.61 -10.09
C ARG A 77 28.76 -30.54 -11.44
N SER A 78 28.78 -29.40 -12.11
CA SER A 78 29.30 -29.29 -13.48
C SER A 78 30.77 -28.92 -13.61
N LYS A 79 31.54 -28.77 -12.52
CA LYS A 79 33.01 -28.58 -12.64
C LYS A 79 33.68 -29.96 -12.69
N PRO A 80 34.10 -30.47 -13.87
CA PRO A 80 34.82 -31.73 -13.93
C PRO A 80 36.22 -31.44 -13.40
N ALA A 81 36.65 -32.19 -12.38
CA ALA A 81 38.03 -32.21 -11.94
C ALA A 81 38.90 -32.62 -13.14
N ALA A 82 39.72 -31.69 -13.63
CA ALA A 82 40.69 -31.95 -14.68
C ALA A 82 41.63 -33.07 -14.20
N ARG A 83 41.64 -34.15 -14.98
CA ARG A 83 42.47 -35.35 -14.80
C ARG A 83 43.95 -34.94 -14.91
N SER A 84 44.75 -35.21 -13.87
CA SER A 84 46.21 -35.17 -13.96
C SER A 84 46.70 -36.52 -14.50
N PRO A 85 47.56 -36.56 -15.53
CA PRO A 85 48.17 -37.80 -16.00
C PRO A 85 49.50 -38.04 -15.26
N ASP A 86 49.63 -39.19 -14.61
CA ASP A 86 50.91 -39.83 -14.29
C ASP A 86 50.76 -41.35 -14.53
#